data_AF-A0A6G3WXE5-F1
#
_entry.id   AF-A0A6G3WXE5-F1
#
_cell.length_a   1.000
_cell.length_b   1.000
_cell.length_c   1.000
_cell.angle_alpha   90.00
_cell.angle_beta   90.00
_cell.angle_gamma   90.00
#
_symmetry.space_group_name_H-M   'P 1'
#
loop_
_entity.id
_entity.type
_entity.pdbx_description
1 polymer ?
#
loop_
_entity_poly.entity_id
_entity_poly.type
_entity_poly.pdbx_seq_one_letter_code
_entity_poly.pdbx_strand_id
1 'polypeptide(L)'
;FHGAYGTEGLHNDDVELIPDSKRAEVRGIVGPDVEQVIFNFSVMSYASLGKSFRKVMRPNGMPELKDRRTGEDIPLDREQFLDILRMKLGDVLAHMPTQVGHTVLDMPTEFAGFWKVAAEYLGPDAINTWNTITGEELWIDPEES
;
A
#
# COMPACT_ATOMS: atom_id res chain seq x y z
N PHE A 1 13.22 -5.08 1.66
CA PHE A 1 12.20 -5.41 0.64
C PHE A 1 12.43 -4.68 -0.67
N HIS A 2 12.62 -3.36 -0.68
CA HIS A 2 12.87 -2.59 -1.92
C HIS A 2 13.94 -3.21 -2.84
N GLY A 3 15.11 -3.58 -2.31
CA GLY A 3 16.17 -4.22 -3.13
C GLY A 3 15.90 -5.65 -3.64
N ALA A 4 14.80 -6.29 -3.22
CA ALA A 4 14.42 -7.64 -3.66
C ALA A 4 13.12 -7.67 -4.50
N TYR A 5 12.38 -6.56 -4.55
CA TYR A 5 11.07 -6.51 -5.20
C TYR A 5 10.83 -5.24 -6.04
N GLY A 6 11.70 -4.23 -5.93
CA GLY A 6 11.47 -2.90 -6.45
C GLY A 6 10.26 -2.24 -5.78
N THR A 7 10.09 -0.92 -5.90
CA THR A 7 8.89 -0.24 -5.38
C THR A 7 8.56 0.98 -6.21
N GLU A 8 7.35 0.97 -6.80
CA GLU A 8 6.82 2.12 -7.53
C GLU A 8 6.79 3.38 -6.61
N GLY A 9 7.30 4.50 -7.09
CA GLY A 9 7.26 5.81 -6.41
C GLY A 9 8.50 6.17 -5.56
N LEU A 10 9.23 5.19 -5.02
CA LEU A 10 10.47 5.42 -4.25
C LEU A 10 11.74 5.13 -5.07
N HIS A 11 11.69 4.12 -5.93
CA HIS A 11 12.77 3.80 -6.86
C HIS A 11 12.17 3.36 -8.19
N ASN A 12 12.64 3.93 -9.31
CA ASN A 12 12.34 3.40 -10.65
C ASN A 12 13.13 2.11 -10.90
N ASP A 13 13.12 1.19 -9.93
CA ASP A 13 13.77 -0.10 -10.04
C ASP A 13 12.98 -0.94 -11.04
N ASP A 14 13.70 -1.46 -12.03
CA ASP A 14 13.18 -2.44 -12.97
C ASP A 14 13.05 -3.77 -12.24
N VAL A 15 11.82 -4.08 -11.82
CA VAL A 15 11.49 -5.29 -11.05
C VAL A 15 11.93 -6.55 -11.79
N GLU A 16 11.97 -6.51 -13.13
CA GLU A 16 12.38 -7.65 -13.97
C GLU A 16 13.88 -7.93 -13.91
N LEU A 17 14.69 -6.96 -13.46
CA LEU A 17 16.14 -7.12 -13.30
C LEU A 17 16.54 -7.73 -11.95
N ILE A 18 15.59 -7.91 -11.03
CA ILE A 18 15.87 -8.47 -9.71
C ILE A 18 15.87 -10.00 -9.79
N PRO A 19 16.98 -10.68 -9.45
CA PRO A 19 17.06 -12.13 -9.56
C PRO A 19 16.06 -12.85 -8.64
N ASP A 20 15.38 -13.88 -9.16
CA ASP A 20 14.45 -14.72 -8.39
C ASP A 20 15.07 -15.36 -7.14
N SER A 21 16.39 -15.60 -7.15
CA SER A 21 17.13 -16.10 -5.99
C SER A 21 17.03 -15.16 -4.78
N LYS A 22 16.95 -13.84 -4.99
CA LYS A 22 16.74 -12.86 -3.91
C LYS A 22 15.35 -12.91 -3.33
N ARG A 23 14.34 -13.20 -4.15
CA ARG A 23 12.98 -13.45 -3.67
C ARG A 23 12.89 -14.75 -2.89
N ALA A 24 13.58 -15.79 -3.34
CA ALA A 24 13.64 -17.08 -2.63
C ALA A 24 14.29 -16.95 -1.25
N GLU A 25 15.36 -16.16 -1.11
CA GLU A 25 15.97 -15.85 0.20
C GLU A 25 14.94 -15.22 1.15
N VAL A 26 14.20 -14.21 0.70
CA VAL A 26 13.18 -13.55 1.53
C VAL A 26 12.06 -14.52 1.89
N ARG A 27 11.55 -15.30 0.93
CA ARG A 27 10.51 -16.32 1.16
C ARG A 27 10.92 -17.33 2.22
N GLY A 28 12.20 -17.73 2.25
CA GLY A 28 12.73 -18.62 3.27
C GLY A 28 12.74 -18.03 4.69
N ILE A 29 12.73 -16.71 4.83
CA ILE A 29 12.75 -16.00 6.12
C ILE A 29 11.34 -15.70 6.61
N VAL A 30 10.50 -15.12 5.76
CA VAL A 30 9.17 -14.61 6.15
C VAL A 30 8.02 -15.59 5.85
N GLY A 31 8.30 -16.64 5.07
CA GLY A 31 7.30 -17.58 4.57
C GLY A 31 6.64 -17.11 3.27
N PRO A 32 5.95 -18.02 2.56
CA PRO A 32 5.35 -17.76 1.25
C PRO A 32 4.23 -16.73 1.30
N ASP A 33 3.35 -16.78 2.31
CA ASP A 33 2.17 -15.91 2.37
C ASP A 33 2.57 -14.45 2.58
N VAL A 34 3.51 -14.21 3.51
CA VAL A 34 4.04 -12.86 3.77
C VAL A 34 4.82 -12.34 2.55
N GLU A 35 5.60 -13.18 1.90
CA GLU A 35 6.31 -12.81 0.67
C GLU A 35 5.36 -12.40 -0.45
N GLN A 36 4.22 -13.09 -0.60
CA GLN A 36 3.23 -12.76 -1.61
C GLN A 36 2.60 -11.37 -1.37
N VAL A 37 2.35 -11.01 -0.11
CA VAL A 37 1.86 -9.66 0.24
C VAL A 37 2.91 -8.61 -0.11
N ILE A 38 4.18 -8.84 0.26
CA ILE A 38 5.30 -7.94 -0.07
C ILE A 38 5.43 -7.78 -1.58
N PHE A 39 5.36 -8.86 -2.33
CA PHE A 39 5.44 -8.84 -3.78
C PHE A 39 4.31 -8.01 -4.39
N ASN A 40 3.06 -8.28 -4.00
CA ASN A 40 1.89 -7.55 -4.50
C ASN A 40 1.99 -6.05 -4.16
N PHE A 41 2.43 -5.71 -2.95
CA PHE A 41 2.71 -4.33 -2.54
C PHE A 41 3.75 -3.63 -3.44
N SER A 42 4.74 -4.36 -3.93
CA SER A 42 5.84 -3.83 -4.74
C SER A 42 5.50 -3.67 -6.23
N VAL A 43 4.63 -4.52 -6.75
CA VAL A 43 4.30 -4.57 -8.18
C VAL A 43 2.91 -4.03 -8.51
N MET A 44 2.10 -3.71 -7.51
CA MET A 44 0.80 -3.05 -7.73
C MET A 44 0.98 -1.68 -8.41
N SER A 45 0.05 -1.35 -9.30
CA SER A 45 -0.06 -0.04 -9.91
C SER A 45 -0.80 0.94 -9.00
N TYR A 46 -0.17 2.06 -8.65
CA TYR A 46 -0.83 3.15 -7.91
C TYR A 46 -2.09 3.67 -8.61
N ALA A 47 -2.11 3.70 -9.94
CA ALA A 47 -3.28 4.14 -10.72
C ALA A 47 -4.50 3.24 -10.48
N SER A 48 -4.29 1.96 -10.20
CA SER A 48 -5.35 0.99 -9.91
C SER A 48 -5.79 0.97 -8.44
N LEU A 49 -4.96 1.47 -7.52
CA LEU A 49 -5.20 1.43 -6.08
C LEU A 49 -6.48 2.20 -5.69
N GLY A 50 -6.59 3.46 -6.10
CA GLY A 50 -7.75 4.29 -5.76
C GLY A 50 -9.06 3.81 -6.39
N LYS A 51 -9.00 3.16 -7.57
CA LYS A 51 -10.19 2.52 -8.18
C LYS A 51 -10.59 1.28 -7.39
N SER A 52 -9.64 0.43 -7.01
CA SER A 52 -9.86 -0.77 -6.22
C SER A 52 -10.45 -0.44 -4.85
N PHE A 53 -9.90 0.57 -4.17
CA PHE A 53 -10.40 1.02 -2.88
C PHE A 53 -11.87 1.46 -2.95
N ARG A 54 -12.23 2.31 -3.93
CA ARG A 54 -13.62 2.74 -4.14
C ARG A 54 -14.58 1.59 -4.44
N LYS A 55 -14.10 0.49 -5.04
CA LYS A 55 -14.90 -0.71 -5.24
C LYS A 55 -15.10 -1.45 -3.92
N VAL A 56 -14.02 -1.69 -3.19
CA VAL A 56 -14.04 -2.36 -1.87
C VAL A 56 -14.93 -1.60 -0.88
N MET A 57 -15.02 -0.27 -0.94
CA MET A 57 -15.96 0.49 -0.09
C MET A 57 -17.44 0.13 -0.28
N ARG A 58 -17.82 -0.48 -1.42
CA ARG A 58 -19.20 -0.87 -1.68
C ARG A 58 -19.53 -2.22 -1.04
N PRO A 59 -20.80 -2.47 -0.65
CA PRO A 59 -21.23 -3.80 -0.23
C PRO A 59 -20.88 -4.85 -1.29
N ASN A 60 -20.18 -5.92 -0.87
CA ASN A 60 -19.71 -7.02 -1.73
C ASN A 60 -18.77 -6.58 -2.87
N GLY A 61 -18.18 -5.39 -2.79
CA GLY A 61 -17.22 -4.93 -3.79
C GLY A 61 -15.89 -5.67 -3.68
N MET A 62 -15.35 -6.05 -4.84
CA MET A 62 -14.05 -6.71 -4.98
C MET A 62 -12.98 -5.74 -5.50
N PRO A 63 -11.71 -5.89 -5.07
CA PRO A 63 -10.60 -5.11 -5.60
C PRO A 63 -10.33 -5.45 -7.08
N GLU A 64 -9.72 -4.50 -7.80
CA GLU A 64 -9.25 -4.67 -9.19
C GLU A 64 -7.85 -4.07 -9.31
N LEU A 65 -6.95 -4.57 -8.46
CA LEU A 65 -5.58 -4.08 -8.39
C LEU A 65 -4.80 -4.65 -9.57
N LYS A 66 -4.05 -3.79 -10.27
CA LYS A 66 -3.29 -4.18 -11.45
C LYS A 66 -1.82 -4.38 -11.11
N ASP A 67 -1.21 -5.41 -11.69
CA ASP A 67 0.25 -5.55 -11.73
C ASP A 67 0.80 -4.57 -12.77
N ARG A 68 1.67 -3.65 -12.35
CA ARG A 68 2.22 -2.60 -13.23
C ARG A 68 3.16 -3.14 -14.32
N ARG A 69 3.68 -4.36 -14.16
CA ARG A 69 4.61 -4.99 -15.10
C ARG A 69 3.87 -5.62 -16.27
N THR A 70 2.73 -6.24 -15.98
CA THR A 70 1.96 -7.00 -16.97
C THR A 70 0.65 -6.33 -17.39
N GLY A 71 0.11 -5.42 -16.56
CA GLY A 71 -1.23 -4.84 -16.74
C GLY A 71 -2.38 -5.77 -16.32
N GLU A 72 -2.06 -6.98 -15.85
CA GLU A 72 -3.03 -8.00 -15.45
C GLU A 72 -3.61 -7.71 -14.06
N ASP A 73 -4.77 -8.30 -13.75
CA ASP A 73 -5.34 -8.24 -12.40
C ASP A 73 -4.53 -9.10 -11.43
N ILE A 74 -4.21 -8.53 -10.26
CA ILE A 74 -3.69 -9.27 -9.12
C ILE A 74 -4.89 -9.92 -8.43
N PRO A 75 -4.97 -11.26 -8.37
CA PRO A 75 -6.09 -11.95 -7.76
C PRO A 75 -6.02 -11.77 -6.25
N LEU A 76 -6.84 -10.86 -5.73
CA LEU A 76 -6.95 -10.56 -4.31
C LEU A 76 -8.40 -10.68 -3.87
N ASP A 77 -8.60 -11.27 -2.71
CA ASP A 77 -9.84 -11.05 -1.98
C ASP A 77 -9.82 -9.68 -1.28
N ARG A 78 -10.92 -9.38 -0.61
CA ARG A 78 -11.12 -8.12 0.11
C ARG A 78 -10.11 -7.95 1.25
N GLU A 79 -9.87 -8.99 2.05
CA GLU A 79 -8.99 -8.91 3.23
C GLU A 79 -7.54 -8.70 2.80
N GLN A 80 -7.09 -9.45 1.80
CA GLN A 80 -5.76 -9.31 1.22
C GLN A 80 -5.51 -7.91 0.65
N PHE A 81 -6.53 -7.32 0.00
CA PHE A 81 -6.43 -5.93 -0.46
C PHE A 81 -6.32 -4.94 0.71
N LEU A 82 -7.08 -5.14 1.79
CA LEU A 82 -7.02 -4.27 2.97
C LEU A 82 -5.67 -4.37 3.68
N ASP A 83 -5.05 -5.54 3.71
CA ASP A 83 -3.69 -5.69 4.24
C ASP A 83 -2.65 -4.95 3.41
N ILE A 84 -2.76 -5.01 2.07
CA ILE A 84 -1.93 -4.22 1.17
C ILE A 84 -2.15 -2.71 1.40
N LEU A 85 -3.42 -2.29 1.56
CA LEU A 85 -3.76 -0.90 1.83
C LEU A 85 -3.18 -0.40 3.16
N ARG A 86 -3.24 -1.22 4.23
CA ARG A 86 -2.60 -0.92 5.53
C ARG A 86 -1.10 -0.77 5.38
N MET A 87 -0.45 -1.72 4.71
CA MET A 87 1.00 -1.65 4.47
C MET A 87 1.38 -0.39 3.72
N LYS A 88 0.60 0.01 2.71
CA LYS A 88 0.84 1.24 1.94
C LYS A 88 0.59 2.51 2.75
N LEU A 89 -0.45 2.55 3.57
CA LEU A 89 -0.67 3.67 4.47
C LEU A 89 0.52 3.83 5.42
N GLY A 90 0.99 2.73 6.02
CA GLY A 90 2.18 2.74 6.88
C GLY A 90 3.43 3.21 6.16
N ASP A 91 3.66 2.75 4.93
CA ASP A 91 4.78 3.17 4.08
C ASP A 91 4.73 4.68 3.80
N VAL A 92 3.57 5.22 3.37
CA VAL A 92 3.41 6.65 3.11
C VAL A 92 3.61 7.50 4.37
N LEU A 93 3.04 7.07 5.50
CA LEU A 93 3.19 7.78 6.76
C LEU A 93 4.65 7.77 7.27
N ALA A 94 5.38 6.66 7.09
CA ALA A 94 6.79 6.57 7.49
C ALA A 94 7.71 7.51 6.70
N HIS A 95 7.27 8.00 5.54
CA HIS A 95 7.98 9.00 4.74
C HIS A 95 7.63 10.45 5.12
N MET A 96 6.83 10.67 6.17
CA MET A 96 6.54 12.00 6.72
C MET A 96 7.34 12.30 8.00
N PRO A 97 7.96 13.50 8.12
CA PRO A 97 8.09 14.54 7.09
C PRO A 97 9.06 14.12 5.98
N THR A 98 8.86 14.69 4.79
CA THR A 98 9.53 14.34 3.53
C THR A 98 11.03 14.10 3.74
N GLN A 99 11.50 12.88 3.45
CA GLN A 99 12.94 12.63 3.45
C GLN A 99 13.60 13.58 2.44
N VAL A 100 14.59 14.36 2.90
CA VAL A 100 15.34 15.29 2.06
C VAL A 100 16.20 14.46 1.10
N GLY A 101 15.69 14.25 -0.11
CA GLY A 101 16.35 13.52 -1.18
C GLY A 101 15.78 12.12 -1.37
N HIS A 102 15.47 11.80 -2.63
CA HIS A 102 15.20 10.47 -3.20
C HIS A 102 13.74 10.08 -3.51
N THR A 103 12.71 10.82 -3.10
CA THR A 103 11.34 10.55 -3.58
C THR A 103 11.04 11.31 -4.87
N VAL A 104 10.56 10.60 -5.90
CA VAL A 104 10.23 11.19 -7.22
C VAL A 104 8.88 11.91 -7.20
N LEU A 105 8.00 11.53 -6.27
CA LEU A 105 6.66 12.09 -6.06
C LEU A 105 6.48 12.41 -4.57
N ASP A 106 5.89 13.57 -4.26
CA ASP A 106 5.46 13.91 -2.90
C ASP A 106 4.11 13.24 -2.61
N MET A 107 4.15 11.91 -2.51
CA MET A 107 2.98 11.05 -2.35
C MET A 107 2.08 11.45 -1.17
N PRO A 108 2.61 11.85 0.00
CA PRO A 108 1.77 12.36 1.09
C PRO A 108 0.98 13.60 0.70
N THR A 109 1.63 14.59 0.08
CA THR A 109 0.98 15.86 -0.31
C THR A 109 0.00 15.67 -1.47
N GLU A 110 0.40 14.94 -2.52
CA GLU A 110 -0.43 14.74 -3.72
C GLU A 110 -1.66 13.87 -3.47
N PHE A 111 -1.60 12.96 -2.50
CA PHE A 111 -2.66 11.98 -2.23
C PHE A 111 -3.22 12.06 -0.79
N ALA A 112 -2.99 13.16 -0.07
CA ALA A 112 -3.44 13.34 1.32
C ALA A 112 -4.93 12.97 1.52
N GLY A 113 -5.80 13.47 0.62
CA GLY A 113 -7.23 13.19 0.69
C GLY A 113 -7.59 11.71 0.50
N PHE A 114 -6.85 10.98 -0.34
CA PHE A 114 -7.04 9.54 -0.50
C PHE A 114 -6.62 8.79 0.77
N TRP A 115 -5.45 9.11 1.32
CA TRP A 115 -4.91 8.40 2.49
C TRP A 115 -5.69 8.66 3.77
N LYS A 116 -6.26 9.86 3.92
CA LYS A 116 -7.23 10.16 4.97
C LYS A 116 -8.43 9.21 4.94
N VAL A 117 -9.10 9.10 3.78
CA VAL A 117 -10.26 8.20 3.63
C VAL A 117 -9.86 6.73 3.82
N ALA A 118 -8.67 6.35 3.35
CA ALA A 118 -8.14 5.01 3.57
C ALA A 118 -7.92 4.72 5.08
N ALA A 119 -7.37 5.66 5.84
CA ALA A 119 -7.17 5.51 7.28
C ALA A 119 -8.51 5.38 8.02
N GLU A 120 -9.48 6.24 7.70
CA GLU A 120 -10.84 6.18 8.26
C GLU A 120 -11.49 4.82 7.99
N TYR A 121 -11.38 4.32 6.76
CA TYR A 121 -11.96 3.03 6.36
C TYR A 121 -11.29 1.82 7.01
N LEU A 122 -9.99 1.89 7.28
CA LEU A 122 -9.22 0.80 7.89
C LEU A 122 -9.46 0.66 9.39
N GLY A 123 -10.08 1.67 10.00
CA GLY A 123 -10.55 1.66 11.38
C GLY A 123 -9.62 2.37 12.38
N PRO A 124 -9.93 2.25 13.69
CA PRO A 124 -9.34 3.07 14.73
C PRO A 124 -7.80 3.05 14.80
N ASP A 125 -7.17 1.89 14.58
CA ASP A 125 -5.71 1.78 14.63
C ASP A 125 -5.02 2.59 13.52
N ALA A 126 -5.62 2.62 12.33
CA ALA A 126 -5.09 3.38 11.19
C ALA A 126 -5.28 4.89 11.39
N ILE A 127 -6.43 5.30 11.94
CA ILE A 127 -6.70 6.69 12.36
C ILE A 127 -5.69 7.15 13.42
N ASN A 128 -5.48 6.35 14.47
CA ASN A 128 -4.54 6.69 15.53
C ASN A 128 -3.10 6.86 14.99
N THR A 129 -2.70 5.98 14.08
CA THR A 129 -1.39 6.05 13.41
C THR A 129 -1.26 7.33 12.59
N TRP A 130 -2.29 7.66 11.80
CA TRP A 130 -2.34 8.91 11.04
C TRP A 130 -2.20 10.12 11.94
N ASN A 131 -3.02 10.24 12.98
CA ASN A 131 -3.04 11.39 13.89
C ASN A 131 -1.69 11.58 14.60
N THR A 132 -1.07 10.46 15.01
CA THR A 132 0.24 10.48 15.66
C THR A 132 1.34 11.02 14.75
N ILE A 133 1.33 10.65 13.47
CA ILE A 133 2.41 10.98 12.53
C ILE A 133 2.22 12.35 11.88
N THR A 134 0.97 12.72 11.54
CA THR A 134 0.66 13.98 10.84
C THR A 134 0.42 15.15 11.78
N GLY A 135 0.01 14.88 13.02
CA GLY A 135 -0.49 15.89 13.94
C GLY A 135 -1.87 16.46 13.57
N GLU A 136 -2.52 15.92 12.54
CA GLU A 136 -3.92 16.24 12.18
C GLU A 136 -4.88 15.31 12.93
N GLU A 137 -6.02 15.83 13.41
CA GLU A 137 -7.07 15.00 14.01
C GLU A 137 -8.05 14.51 12.93
N LEU A 138 -7.88 13.26 12.49
CA LEU A 138 -8.98 12.50 11.89
C LEU A 138 -9.95 12.08 12.98
N TRP A 139 -11.24 12.32 12.74
CA TRP A 139 -12.30 11.95 13.65
C TRP A 139 -12.59 10.46 13.54
N ILE A 140 -12.62 9.79 14.69
CA ILE A 140 -13.24 8.48 14.84
C ILE A 140 -14.74 8.77 14.92
N ASP A 141 -15.50 8.50 13.88
CA ASP A 141 -16.96 8.48 14.01
C ASP A 141 -17.28 7.27 14.91
N PRO A 142 -17.81 7.46 16.13
CA PRO A 142 -18.23 6.33 16.93
C PRO A 142 -19.35 5.63 16.16
N GLU A 143 -19.08 4.44 15.63
CA GLU A 143 -20.10 3.64 14.94
C GLU A 143 -21.38 3.62 15.78
N GLU A 144 -22.51 3.98 15.14
CA GLU A 144 -23.84 3.87 15.72
C GLU A 144 -24.03 2.43 16.23
N SER A 145 -24.02 2.30 17.56
CA SER A 145 -24.32 1.10 18.33
C SER A 145 -25.69 0.51 18.03
#